data_AF-A0A9E7B3M4-F1
#
_entry.id   AF-A0A9E7B3M4-F1
#
_cell.length_a   1.000
_cell.length_b   1.000
_cell.length_c   1.000
_cell.angle_alpha   90.00
_cell.angle_beta   90.00
_cell.angle_gamma   90.00
#
_symmetry.space_group_name_H-M   'P 1'
#
loop_
_entity.id
_entity.type
_entity.pdbx_description
1 polymer ?
#
loop_
_entity_poly.entity_id
_entity_poly.type
_entity_poly.pdbx_seq_one_letter_code
_entity_poly.pdbx_strand_id
1 'polypeptide(L)'
;MASFLSKSTFMYGCQCPKRLYLHKKRPELADPYDEQAMAIFARGTNVGILAQERFPGGVDAQGDDPYPGFEAAKRTQAYLQAGHEVIYEATFVYRNTLCAVDILVKTAEGWAAFEVKSTNSAKAQHAQDAALQYYVLQGAGMPVERFYILHFNNTYVRRGEIDVQELFAATQVTKKCVELQSWVDTQVGELHKMLDKGKEPNLAMGTQCNSPYACNFQGYCSSLIAEETQSVTSPFNTRIHFIDAKIQTFLSSFQYPLYFFDFETVMYGVPEYDESRPYQQLPFQYSLHVIEAPGEEVKHLEYLAEAGSDPREGIIQAMLRDLGTTGTILAWYKSFECGRIKELARDFPSYETELLALLDRVDDLMIPFQSGWVNSEAFGGSSSIKNVLPVMVPELSYDALEIKEGNTASFQYSQLASMPPDTAQQTREALLAYCKLDTLAMVRIWEKLLEESMDHGR
;
A
#
# COMPACT_ATOMS: atom_id res chain seq x y z
N MET A 1 29.46 -14.73 16.55
CA MET A 1 29.90 -13.34 16.33
C MET A 1 28.78 -12.41 16.75
N ALA A 2 29.07 -11.31 17.46
CA ALA A 2 28.04 -10.32 17.77
C ALA A 2 27.51 -9.76 16.44
N SER A 3 26.23 -10.01 16.14
CA SER A 3 25.59 -9.52 14.92
C SER A 3 25.34 -8.02 15.06
N PHE A 4 25.75 -7.21 14.08
CA PHE A 4 25.49 -5.77 14.07
C PHE A 4 24.02 -5.45 14.31
N LEU A 5 23.75 -4.34 14.99
CA LEU A 5 22.48 -3.64 14.78
C LEU A 5 22.55 -2.93 13.44
N SER A 6 21.86 -3.45 12.43
CA SER A 6 21.58 -2.72 11.18
C SER A 6 20.36 -1.80 11.35
N LYS A 7 20.13 -0.89 10.40
CA LYS A 7 18.93 -0.04 10.28
C LYS A 7 17.64 -0.81 10.60
N SER A 8 17.35 -1.88 9.84
CA SER A 8 16.12 -2.67 10.03
C SER A 8 16.04 -3.30 11.41
N THR A 9 17.15 -3.86 11.92
CA THR A 9 17.14 -4.54 13.22
C THR A 9 17.06 -3.57 14.40
N PHE A 10 17.62 -2.38 14.28
CA PHE A 10 17.40 -1.31 15.24
C PHE A 10 15.91 -0.93 15.32
N MET A 11 15.25 -0.77 14.16
CA MET A 11 13.82 -0.47 14.10
C MET A 11 12.97 -1.61 14.66
N TYR A 12 13.33 -2.88 14.40
CA TYR A 12 12.68 -4.01 15.05
C TYR A 12 12.78 -3.93 16.56
N GLY A 13 13.95 -3.55 17.10
CA GLY A 13 14.17 -3.40 18.53
C GLY A 13 13.36 -2.26 19.15
N CYS A 14 13.34 -1.10 18.48
CA CYS A 14 12.56 0.06 18.91
C CYS A 14 11.05 -0.20 18.92
N GLN A 15 10.55 -0.97 17.94
CA GLN A 15 9.17 -1.41 17.91
C GLN A 15 8.90 -2.48 18.98
N CYS A 16 9.76 -3.50 19.05
CA CYS A 16 9.61 -4.63 19.96
C CYS A 16 10.98 -5.32 20.20
N PRO A 17 11.59 -5.17 21.39
CA PRO A 17 12.86 -5.83 21.71
C PRO A 17 12.82 -7.35 21.55
N LYS A 18 11.65 -7.96 21.77
CA LYS A 18 11.40 -9.39 21.53
C LYS A 18 11.53 -9.74 20.04
N ARG A 19 10.98 -8.92 19.14
CA ARG A 19 11.11 -9.09 17.68
C ARG A 19 12.58 -9.07 17.26
N LEU A 20 13.37 -8.11 17.76
CA LEU A 20 14.81 -8.06 17.50
C LEU A 20 15.52 -9.32 18.00
N TYR A 21 15.25 -9.75 19.23
CA TYR A 21 15.85 -10.95 19.80
C TYR A 21 15.56 -12.18 18.93
N LEU A 22 14.29 -12.41 18.59
CA LEU A 22 13.86 -13.54 17.76
C LEU A 22 14.52 -13.48 16.38
N HIS A 23 14.52 -12.32 15.74
CA HIS A 23 15.18 -12.16 14.44
C HIS A 23 16.68 -12.49 14.47
N LYS A 24 17.40 -12.15 15.56
CA LYS A 24 18.84 -12.40 15.68
C LYS A 24 19.22 -13.79 16.19
N LYS A 25 18.36 -14.41 17.00
CA LYS A 25 18.69 -15.65 17.74
C LYS A 25 17.84 -16.84 17.34
N ARG A 26 16.63 -16.59 16.83
CA ARG A 26 15.62 -17.60 16.49
C ARG A 26 14.88 -17.26 15.19
N PRO A 27 15.58 -16.97 14.07
CA PRO A 27 14.94 -16.58 12.82
C PRO A 27 14.02 -17.67 12.25
N GLU A 28 14.20 -18.93 12.63
CA GLU A 28 13.36 -20.06 12.25
C GLU A 28 11.92 -19.96 12.76
N LEU A 29 11.66 -19.10 13.74
CA LEU A 29 10.31 -18.83 14.27
C LEU A 29 9.56 -17.74 13.51
N ALA A 30 10.18 -17.16 12.48
CA ALA A 30 9.51 -16.16 11.66
C ALA A 30 8.35 -16.82 10.92
N ASP A 31 7.20 -16.17 10.96
CA ASP A 31 6.09 -16.46 10.06
C ASP A 31 6.60 -16.32 8.62
N PRO A 32 6.17 -17.18 7.68
CA PRO A 32 6.47 -17.00 6.27
C PRO A 32 6.09 -15.58 5.86
N TYR A 33 6.96 -14.91 5.11
CA TYR A 33 6.57 -13.64 4.53
C TYR A 33 5.37 -13.88 3.62
N ASP A 34 4.35 -13.02 3.74
CA ASP A 34 3.30 -12.94 2.75
C ASP A 34 3.97 -12.73 1.38
N GLU A 35 3.72 -13.63 0.43
CA GLU A 35 4.23 -13.56 -0.94
C GLU A 35 3.94 -12.18 -1.55
N GLN A 36 2.84 -11.55 -1.16
CA GLN A 36 2.44 -10.20 -1.58
C GLN A 36 3.36 -9.10 -1.02
N ALA A 37 3.77 -9.20 0.24
CA ALA A 37 4.70 -8.25 0.86
C ALA A 37 6.10 -8.36 0.26
N MET A 38 6.53 -9.57 -0.13
CA MET A 38 7.81 -9.78 -0.83
C MET A 38 7.77 -9.28 -2.27
N ALA A 39 6.60 -9.32 -2.91
CA ALA A 39 6.53 -9.06 -4.33
C ALA A 39 6.22 -7.60 -4.71
N ILE A 40 5.72 -6.78 -3.78
CA ILE A 40 5.80 -5.30 -3.87
C ILE A 40 7.26 -4.83 -4.08
N PHE A 41 8.26 -5.59 -3.59
CA PHE A 41 9.67 -5.31 -3.83
C PHE A 41 10.21 -5.83 -5.18
N ALA A 42 9.52 -6.77 -5.83
CA ALA A 42 10.12 -7.60 -6.87
C ALA A 42 9.99 -7.08 -8.32
N ARG A 43 9.10 -6.12 -8.59
CA ARG A 43 8.88 -5.63 -9.98
C ARG A 43 8.90 -4.10 -10.13
N GLY A 44 9.02 -3.35 -9.05
CA GLY A 44 9.26 -1.91 -9.13
C GLY A 44 10.67 -1.63 -9.67
N THR A 45 10.84 -0.53 -10.42
CA THR A 45 12.16 0.06 -10.62
C THR A 45 12.88 0.12 -9.28
N ASN A 46 14.13 -0.35 -9.20
CA ASN A 46 14.89 -0.23 -7.97
C ASN A 46 15.10 1.27 -7.70
N VAL A 47 14.25 1.83 -6.82
CA VAL A 47 14.17 3.27 -6.57
C VAL A 47 15.50 3.79 -6.01
N GLY A 48 16.25 2.95 -5.30
CA GLY A 48 17.61 3.25 -4.85
C GLY A 48 18.54 3.48 -6.04
N ILE A 49 18.58 2.56 -7.00
CA ILE A 49 19.40 2.70 -8.23
C ILE A 49 18.94 3.90 -9.05
N LEU A 50 17.64 4.07 -9.28
CA LEU A 50 17.13 5.22 -10.04
C LEU A 50 17.47 6.55 -9.37
N ALA A 51 17.45 6.61 -8.04
CA ALA A 51 17.85 7.79 -7.28
C ALA A 51 19.34 8.13 -7.45
N GLN A 52 20.21 7.15 -7.73
CA GLN A 52 21.63 7.40 -8.00
C GLN A 52 21.83 8.23 -9.27
N GLU A 53 20.97 8.08 -10.27
CA GLU A 53 21.02 8.88 -11.51
C GLU A 53 20.82 10.37 -11.27
N ARG A 54 20.19 10.75 -10.15
CA ARG A 54 20.10 12.14 -9.72
C ARG A 54 21.48 12.72 -9.35
N PHE A 55 22.42 11.87 -8.93
CA PHE A 55 23.75 12.22 -8.46
C PHE A 55 24.84 11.48 -9.26
N PRO A 56 24.97 11.77 -10.57
CA PRO A 56 25.82 10.99 -11.46
C PRO A 56 27.31 11.05 -11.07
N GLY A 57 28.06 10.00 -11.44
CA GLY A 57 29.50 9.93 -11.21
C GLY A 57 29.92 9.33 -9.86
N GLY A 58 28.99 8.78 -9.10
CA GLY A 58 29.29 8.10 -7.84
C GLY A 58 29.93 6.72 -7.99
N VAL A 59 30.53 6.26 -6.89
CA VAL A 59 31.09 4.91 -6.74
C VAL A 59 30.27 4.10 -5.73
N ASP A 60 30.00 2.84 -6.06
CA ASP A 60 29.22 1.95 -5.20
C ASP A 60 30.10 1.27 -4.14
N ALA A 61 29.77 1.50 -2.87
CA ALA A 61 30.44 0.89 -1.74
C ALA A 61 29.89 -0.50 -1.38
N GLN A 62 28.68 -0.88 -1.81
CA GLN A 62 28.17 -2.25 -1.63
C GLN A 62 28.87 -3.22 -2.58
N GLY A 63 29.09 -2.86 -3.84
CA GLY A 63 29.73 -3.74 -4.82
C GLY A 63 28.98 -5.07 -4.98
N ASP A 64 29.71 -6.18 -5.10
CA ASP A 64 29.10 -7.52 -5.29
C ASP A 64 28.60 -8.16 -3.99
N ASP A 65 28.71 -7.48 -2.83
CA ASP A 65 28.26 -8.05 -1.57
C ASP A 65 26.72 -8.09 -1.52
N PRO A 66 26.11 -9.21 -1.06
CA PRO A 66 24.65 -9.33 -1.00
C PRO A 66 24.02 -8.38 0.03
N TYR A 67 24.79 -7.97 1.05
CA TYR A 67 24.35 -7.05 2.08
C TYR A 67 25.52 -6.17 2.58
N PRO A 68 25.26 -4.91 2.99
CA PRO A 68 26.27 -4.06 3.59
C PRO A 68 26.91 -4.67 4.84
N GLY A 69 28.24 -4.60 4.89
CA GLY A 69 29.06 -5.21 5.93
C GLY A 69 30.39 -4.49 6.12
N PHE A 70 31.34 -5.17 6.77
CA PHE A 70 32.67 -4.60 7.00
C PHE A 70 33.44 -4.29 5.71
N GLU A 71 33.32 -5.12 4.68
CA GLU A 71 34.01 -4.88 3.40
C GLU A 71 33.44 -3.64 2.70
N ALA A 72 32.12 -3.44 2.76
CA ALA A 72 31.49 -2.20 2.27
C ALA A 72 31.97 -0.96 3.04
N ALA A 73 32.14 -1.08 4.37
CA ALA A 73 32.69 0.01 5.17
C ALA A 73 34.14 0.34 4.81
N LYS A 74 34.98 -0.68 4.54
CA LYS A 74 36.35 -0.48 4.06
C LYS A 74 36.39 0.19 2.69
N ARG A 75 35.54 -0.24 1.75
CA ARG A 75 35.41 0.40 0.42
C ARG A 75 35.00 1.86 0.56
N THR A 76 34.02 2.16 1.41
CA THR A 76 33.59 3.54 1.72
C THR A 76 34.77 4.38 2.18
N GLN A 77 35.57 3.88 3.13
CA GLN A 77 36.75 4.60 3.61
C GLN A 77 37.80 4.81 2.51
N ALA A 78 38.05 3.79 1.68
CA ALA A 78 38.98 3.90 0.56
C ALA A 78 38.54 4.96 -0.46
N TYR A 79 37.24 5.01 -0.79
CA TYR A 79 36.69 6.01 -1.69
C TYR A 79 36.76 7.43 -1.13
N LEU A 80 36.48 7.61 0.17
CA LEU A 80 36.66 8.90 0.84
C LEU A 80 38.12 9.37 0.80
N GLN A 81 39.08 8.46 1.01
CA GLN A 81 40.52 8.77 0.92
C GLN A 81 40.98 9.11 -0.50
N ALA A 82 40.40 8.45 -1.50
CA ALA A 82 40.65 8.74 -2.91
C ALA A 82 39.98 10.04 -3.41
N GLY A 83 39.17 10.69 -2.57
CA GLY A 83 38.54 11.98 -2.88
C GLY A 83 37.27 11.89 -3.71
N HIS A 84 36.61 10.73 -3.77
CA HIS A 84 35.31 10.62 -4.42
C HIS A 84 34.27 11.51 -3.72
N GLU A 85 33.51 12.25 -4.53
CA GLU A 85 32.52 13.22 -4.02
C GLU A 85 31.12 12.62 -3.92
N VAL A 86 30.83 11.53 -4.64
CA VAL A 86 29.56 10.81 -4.55
C VAL A 86 29.85 9.34 -4.28
N ILE A 87 29.23 8.79 -3.23
CA ILE A 87 29.35 7.37 -2.85
C ILE A 87 27.96 6.82 -2.63
N TYR A 88 27.61 5.76 -3.35
CA TYR A 88 26.35 5.03 -3.17
C TYR A 88 26.54 3.92 -2.13
N GLU A 89 25.48 3.62 -1.37
CA GLU A 89 25.50 2.60 -0.31
C GLU A 89 26.66 2.78 0.69
N ALA A 90 27.01 4.04 0.96
CA ALA A 90 28.15 4.41 1.80
C ALA A 90 27.96 3.85 3.21
N THR A 91 28.82 2.90 3.58
CA THR A 91 28.64 2.08 4.78
C THR A 91 29.57 2.52 5.91
N PHE A 92 29.01 2.66 7.10
CA PHE A 92 29.72 3.08 8.31
C PHE A 92 29.37 2.17 9.49
N VAL A 93 30.31 2.04 10.42
CA VAL A 93 30.15 1.24 11.64
C VAL A 93 30.57 2.06 12.85
N TYR A 94 29.69 2.14 13.85
CA TYR A 94 29.97 2.78 15.12
C TYR A 94 29.28 2.02 16.26
N ARG A 95 30.01 1.72 17.34
CA ARG A 95 29.52 0.96 18.51
C ARG A 95 28.73 -0.31 18.16
N ASN A 96 29.29 -1.13 17.26
CA ASN A 96 28.67 -2.37 16.77
C ASN A 96 27.27 -2.17 16.12
N THR A 97 27.02 -0.97 15.62
CA THR A 97 25.85 -0.59 14.83
C THR A 97 26.34 -0.19 13.44
N LEU A 98 25.71 -0.75 12.41
CA LEU A 98 26.07 -0.54 11.01
C LEU A 98 24.93 0.19 10.29
N CYS A 99 25.29 1.17 9.47
CA CYS A 99 24.37 1.73 8.48
C CYS A 99 25.03 1.81 7.09
N ALA A 100 24.25 1.55 6.06
CA ALA A 100 24.52 2.00 4.71
C ALA A 100 23.60 3.18 4.43
N VAL A 101 24.20 4.28 3.99
CA VAL A 101 23.49 5.46 3.49
C VAL A 101 23.34 5.29 1.99
N ASP A 102 22.11 5.38 1.49
CA ASP A 102 21.83 5.11 0.08
C ASP A 102 22.69 5.99 -0.84
N ILE A 103 22.80 7.30 -0.53
CA ILE A 103 23.65 8.24 -1.30
C ILE A 103 24.35 9.24 -0.35
N LEU A 104 25.67 9.32 -0.42
CA LEU A 104 26.50 10.31 0.28
C LEU A 104 27.17 11.24 -0.74
N VAL A 105 26.97 12.56 -0.59
CA VAL A 105 27.38 13.57 -1.57
C VAL A 105 28.18 14.68 -0.91
N LYS A 106 29.34 15.03 -1.46
CA LYS A 106 30.11 16.21 -1.08
C LYS A 106 29.58 17.43 -1.83
N THR A 107 29.18 18.46 -1.09
CA THR A 107 28.68 19.73 -1.63
C THR A 107 29.62 20.87 -1.23
N ALA A 108 29.38 22.06 -1.79
CA ALA A 108 30.11 23.27 -1.38
C ALA A 108 29.92 23.63 0.10
N GLU A 109 28.84 23.17 0.73
CA GLU A 109 28.48 23.46 2.12
C GLU A 109 28.86 22.32 3.08
N GLY A 110 29.53 21.28 2.59
CA GLY A 110 29.86 20.07 3.35
C GLY A 110 29.21 18.81 2.76
N TRP A 111 29.24 17.72 3.51
CA TRP A 111 28.63 16.46 3.14
C TRP A 111 27.13 16.43 3.42
N ALA A 112 26.40 15.91 2.45
CA ALA A 112 24.98 15.63 2.52
C ALA A 112 24.74 14.12 2.39
N ALA A 113 23.90 13.58 3.27
CA ALA A 113 23.41 12.20 3.21
C ALA A 113 21.96 12.17 2.74
N PHE A 114 21.61 11.22 1.89
CA PHE A 114 20.26 11.01 1.37
C PHE A 114 19.83 9.56 1.66
N GLU A 115 18.68 9.42 2.32
CA GLU A 115 17.94 8.17 2.45
C GLU A 115 16.78 8.19 1.45
N VAL A 116 16.73 7.21 0.56
CA VAL A 116 15.74 7.05 -0.49
C VAL A 116 14.55 6.28 0.04
N LYS A 117 13.35 6.85 -0.10
CA LYS A 117 12.08 6.21 0.29
C LYS A 117 11.12 6.21 -0.89
N SER A 118 10.65 5.02 -1.25
CA SER A 118 9.57 4.81 -2.22
C SER A 118 8.23 5.27 -1.61
N THR A 119 8.05 6.59 -1.53
CA THR A 119 6.91 7.29 -0.92
C THR A 119 6.77 8.67 -1.56
N ASN A 120 5.61 9.32 -1.40
CA ASN A 120 5.37 10.67 -1.93
C ASN A 120 5.78 11.81 -0.96
N SER A 121 6.24 11.48 0.24
CA SER A 121 6.66 12.47 1.25
C SER A 121 7.49 11.82 2.36
N ALA A 122 8.29 12.66 3.05
CA ALA A 122 8.93 12.24 4.29
C ALA A 122 7.90 12.05 5.41
N LYS A 123 7.90 10.87 6.03
CA LYS A 123 7.05 10.53 7.19
C LYS A 123 7.85 10.60 8.48
N ALA A 124 7.16 10.75 9.62
CA ALA A 124 7.81 10.84 10.93
C ALA A 124 8.74 9.66 11.24
N GLN A 125 8.34 8.43 10.86
CA GLN A 125 9.17 7.23 11.00
C GLN A 125 10.46 7.26 10.15
N HIS A 126 10.48 7.95 9.00
CA HIS A 126 11.69 8.09 8.18
C HIS A 126 12.75 8.92 8.92
N ALA A 127 12.34 9.85 9.81
CA ALA A 127 13.26 10.63 10.60
C ALA A 127 13.98 9.80 11.68
N GLN A 128 13.36 8.73 12.20
CA GLN A 128 14.01 7.80 13.12
C GLN A 128 15.10 6.98 12.41
N ASP A 129 14.79 6.48 11.21
CA ASP A 129 15.78 5.80 10.35
C ASP A 129 16.98 6.71 10.06
N ALA A 130 16.71 7.95 9.63
CA ALA A 130 17.74 8.94 9.37
C ALA A 130 18.54 9.32 10.62
N ALA A 131 17.91 9.39 11.79
CA ALA A 131 18.58 9.72 13.06
C ALA A 131 19.60 8.65 13.47
N LEU A 132 19.29 7.35 13.26
CA LEU A 132 20.25 6.27 13.49
C LEU A 132 21.46 6.39 12.56
N GLN A 133 21.21 6.63 11.27
CA GLN A 133 22.30 6.77 10.30
C GLN A 133 23.17 7.97 10.63
N TYR A 134 22.56 9.12 10.93
CA TYR A 134 23.26 10.31 11.38
C TYR A 134 24.13 10.02 12.61
N TYR A 135 23.60 9.28 13.59
CA TYR A 135 24.36 8.87 14.78
C TYR A 135 25.59 8.02 14.43
N VAL A 136 25.43 7.03 13.54
CA VAL A 136 26.54 6.15 13.12
C VAL A 136 27.58 6.93 12.30
N LEU A 137 27.16 7.78 11.38
CA LEU A 137 28.04 8.64 10.57
C LEU A 137 28.89 9.54 11.46
N GLN A 138 28.26 10.33 12.33
CA GLN A 138 28.95 11.25 13.23
C GLN A 138 29.91 10.50 14.18
N GLY A 139 29.45 9.38 14.75
CA GLY A 139 30.27 8.54 15.62
C GLY A 139 31.45 7.87 14.90
N ALA A 140 31.32 7.59 13.61
CA ALA A 140 32.40 7.11 12.75
C ALA A 140 33.35 8.22 12.25
N GLY A 141 33.11 9.48 12.67
CA GLY A 141 33.93 10.63 12.28
C GLY A 141 33.61 11.19 10.91
N MET A 142 32.44 10.87 10.34
CA MET A 142 31.93 11.43 9.09
C MET A 142 31.07 12.68 9.38
N PRO A 143 31.57 13.91 9.15
CA PRO A 143 30.80 15.11 9.41
C PRO A 143 29.76 15.27 8.32
N VAL A 144 28.50 14.98 8.63
CA VAL A 144 27.36 15.21 7.73
C VAL A 144 26.60 16.45 8.19
N GLU A 145 26.68 17.52 7.42
CA GLU A 145 26.01 18.79 7.69
C GLU A 145 24.52 18.73 7.35
N ARG A 146 24.15 17.91 6.35
CA ARG A 146 22.77 17.85 5.86
C ARG A 146 22.31 16.41 5.67
N PHE A 147 21.12 16.10 6.17
CA PHE A 147 20.49 14.80 5.99
C PHE A 147 19.12 15.00 5.34
N TYR A 148 18.88 14.31 4.26
CA TYR A 148 17.66 14.39 3.45
C TYR A 148 16.96 13.04 3.38
N ILE A 149 15.63 13.08 3.34
CA ILE A 149 14.82 11.98 2.82
C ILE A 149 14.52 12.31 1.36
N LEU A 150 15.04 11.50 0.45
CA LEU A 150 14.69 11.55 -0.96
C LEU A 150 13.42 10.73 -1.19
N HIS A 151 12.41 11.33 -1.80
CA HIS A 151 11.11 10.70 -2.03
C HIS A 151 10.57 11.15 -3.38
N PHE A 152 9.51 10.51 -3.88
CA PHE A 152 8.89 10.95 -5.13
C PHE A 152 8.24 12.33 -4.96
N ASN A 153 8.40 13.15 -5.99
CA ASN A 153 7.68 14.40 -6.17
C ASN A 153 6.26 14.07 -6.66
N ASN A 154 5.26 14.21 -5.79
CA ASN A 154 3.86 13.90 -6.13
C ASN A 154 3.23 14.86 -7.16
N THR A 155 3.94 15.93 -7.54
CA THR A 155 3.54 16.84 -8.62
C THR A 155 4.17 16.51 -9.96
N TYR A 156 5.14 15.58 -9.99
CA TYR A 156 5.75 15.10 -11.22
C TYR A 156 4.70 14.44 -12.12
N VAL A 157 4.75 14.75 -13.42
CA VAL A 157 3.93 14.15 -14.47
C VAL A 157 4.88 13.64 -15.54
N ARG A 158 4.82 12.35 -15.84
CA ARG A 158 5.68 11.76 -16.88
C ARG A 158 5.25 12.24 -18.26
N ARG A 159 6.23 12.68 -19.07
CA ARG A 159 6.07 13.01 -20.49
C ARG A 159 7.30 12.56 -21.26
N GLY A 160 7.25 11.35 -21.80
CA GLY A 160 8.39 10.69 -22.43
C GLY A 160 9.30 9.99 -21.42
N GLU A 161 10.61 10.19 -21.57
CA GLU A 161 11.63 9.63 -20.68
C GLU A 161 11.50 10.18 -19.25
N ILE A 162 11.92 9.38 -18.27
CA ILE A 162 11.90 9.79 -16.86
C ILE A 162 12.98 10.84 -16.61
N ASP A 163 12.57 12.02 -16.12
CA ASP A 163 13.50 13.02 -15.59
C ASP A 163 13.68 12.80 -14.08
N VAL A 164 14.81 12.18 -13.70
CA VAL A 164 15.14 11.88 -12.31
C VAL A 164 15.37 13.12 -11.43
N GLN A 165 15.67 14.29 -12.04
CA GLN A 165 15.83 15.54 -11.29
C GLN A 165 14.49 16.07 -10.82
N GLU A 166 13.44 15.92 -11.64
CA GLU A 166 12.07 16.34 -11.33
C GLU A 166 11.24 15.25 -10.62
N LEU A 167 11.53 13.97 -10.88
CA LEU A 167 10.84 12.82 -10.26
C LEU A 167 11.05 12.77 -8.75
N PHE A 168 12.22 13.15 -8.26
CA PHE A 168 12.54 13.11 -6.84
C PHE A 168 12.46 14.49 -6.19
N ALA A 169 11.89 14.54 -4.99
CA ALA A 169 11.99 15.67 -4.07
C ALA A 169 12.85 15.27 -2.85
N ALA A 170 13.48 16.26 -2.22
CA ALA A 170 14.33 16.04 -1.04
C ALA A 170 13.82 16.85 0.15
N THR A 171 13.40 16.18 1.20
CA THR A 171 13.00 16.82 2.46
C THR A 171 14.15 16.78 3.45
N GLN A 172 14.64 17.94 3.89
CA GLN A 172 15.71 18.01 4.88
C GLN A 172 15.19 17.62 6.28
N VAL A 173 15.87 16.69 6.93
CA VAL A 173 15.54 16.17 8.26
C VAL A 173 16.66 16.33 9.29
N THR A 174 17.76 17.01 8.96
CA THR A 174 18.93 17.21 9.85
C THR A 174 18.55 17.62 11.27
N LYS A 175 17.70 18.65 11.42
CA LYS A 175 17.31 19.15 12.74
C LYS A 175 16.66 18.04 13.58
N LYS A 176 15.81 17.23 12.95
CA LYS A 176 15.14 16.12 13.64
C LYS A 176 16.11 15.00 13.99
N CYS A 177 17.08 14.71 13.12
CA CYS A 177 18.15 13.77 13.41
C CYS A 177 18.95 14.19 14.65
N VAL A 178 19.31 15.47 14.75
CA VAL A 178 20.05 16.05 15.89
C VAL A 178 19.23 15.95 17.19
N GLU A 179 17.94 16.32 17.15
CA GLU A 179 17.03 16.23 18.31
C GLU A 179 16.91 14.80 18.85
N LEU A 180 17.01 13.79 17.98
CA LEU A 180 16.84 12.38 18.35
C LEU A 180 18.12 11.70 18.85
N GLN A 181 19.29 12.35 18.83
CA GLN A 181 20.57 11.69 19.12
C GLN A 181 20.64 11.06 20.53
N SER A 182 20.15 11.74 21.56
CA SER A 182 20.14 11.17 22.92
C SER A 182 19.24 9.94 23.03
N TRP A 183 18.11 9.94 22.31
CA TRP A 183 17.21 8.80 22.25
C TRP A 183 17.86 7.63 21.50
N VAL A 184 18.47 7.89 20.33
CA VAL A 184 19.18 6.88 19.54
C VAL A 184 20.30 6.24 20.37
N ASP A 185 21.14 7.04 21.03
CA ASP A 185 22.24 6.55 21.86
C ASP A 185 21.75 5.62 22.98
N THR A 186 20.67 6.02 23.66
CA THR A 186 20.02 5.22 24.70
C THR A 186 19.51 3.89 24.13
N GLN A 187 18.77 3.94 23.03
CA GLN A 187 18.20 2.74 22.41
C GLN A 187 19.30 1.78 21.90
N VAL A 188 20.34 2.30 21.24
CA VAL A 188 21.49 1.49 20.81
C VAL A 188 22.12 0.78 22.02
N GLY A 189 22.34 1.49 23.13
CA GLY A 189 22.90 0.91 24.35
C GLY A 189 21.99 -0.17 24.97
N GLU A 190 20.69 0.09 25.08
CA GLU A 190 19.72 -0.83 25.67
C GLU A 190 19.54 -2.10 24.83
N LEU A 191 19.45 -1.96 23.51
CA LEU A 191 19.26 -3.07 22.58
C LEU A 191 20.50 -3.98 22.53
N HIS A 192 21.72 -3.40 22.51
CA HIS A 192 22.94 -4.20 22.62
C HIS A 192 23.02 -4.93 23.96
N LYS A 193 22.74 -4.23 25.08
CA LYS A 193 22.70 -4.86 26.40
C LYS A 193 21.68 -5.99 26.48
N MET A 194 20.52 -5.84 25.83
CA MET A 194 19.51 -6.89 25.74
C MET A 194 20.03 -8.09 24.95
N LEU A 195 20.64 -7.88 23.79
CA LEU A 195 21.21 -8.94 22.96
C LEU A 195 22.35 -9.69 23.65
N ASP A 196 23.20 -8.99 24.40
CA ASP A 196 24.33 -9.55 25.15
C ASP A 196 23.88 -10.42 26.32
N LYS A 197 22.77 -10.07 26.98
CA LYS A 197 22.14 -10.93 28.01
C LYS A 197 21.70 -12.27 27.45
N GLY A 198 21.41 -12.35 26.15
CA GLY A 198 21.04 -13.60 25.47
C GLY A 198 19.73 -14.24 25.96
N LYS A 199 18.91 -13.50 26.71
CA LYS A 199 17.62 -13.97 27.22
C LYS A 199 16.48 -13.31 26.45
N GLU A 200 15.54 -14.12 25.97
CA GLU A 200 14.33 -13.64 25.30
C GLU A 200 13.57 -12.64 26.20
N PRO A 201 13.28 -11.42 25.71
CA PRO A 201 12.46 -10.46 26.45
C PRO A 201 11.05 -10.99 26.71
N ASN A 202 10.61 -10.92 27.97
CA ASN A 202 9.23 -11.24 28.35
C ASN A 202 8.34 -10.02 28.09
N LEU A 203 7.72 -9.98 26.91
CA LEU A 203 6.81 -8.91 26.48
C LEU A 203 5.53 -9.53 25.92
N ALA A 204 4.39 -9.11 26.46
CA ALA A 204 3.07 -9.52 25.97
C ALA A 204 2.79 -8.91 24.59
N MET A 205 1.95 -9.59 23.81
CA MET A 205 1.44 -9.03 22.56
C MET A 205 0.65 -7.74 22.83
N GLY A 206 0.67 -6.82 21.87
CA GLY A 206 0.04 -5.51 22.00
C GLY A 206 0.09 -4.73 20.67
N THR A 207 -0.13 -3.42 20.72
CA THR A 207 -0.15 -2.56 19.53
C THR A 207 1.15 -2.60 18.73
N GLN A 208 2.28 -2.86 19.40
CA GLN A 208 3.59 -3.04 18.77
C GLN A 208 3.67 -4.24 17.81
N CYS A 209 2.72 -5.16 17.85
CA CYS A 209 2.65 -6.27 16.90
C CYS A 209 2.27 -5.81 15.49
N ASN A 210 1.55 -4.68 15.36
CA ASN A 210 1.01 -4.21 14.09
C ASN A 210 1.45 -2.79 13.72
N SER A 211 2.04 -2.03 14.66
CA SER A 211 2.44 -0.65 14.45
C SER A 211 3.91 -0.41 14.87
N PRO A 212 4.72 0.33 14.07
CA PRO A 212 4.38 0.93 12.76
C PRO A 212 4.35 -0.08 11.60
N TYR A 213 4.84 -1.30 11.79
CA TYR A 213 4.83 -2.37 10.80
C TYR A 213 4.32 -3.67 11.40
N ALA A 214 3.70 -4.53 10.60
CA ALA A 214 3.36 -5.88 11.04
C ALA A 214 4.61 -6.66 11.47
N CYS A 215 4.51 -7.36 12.60
CA CYS A 215 5.54 -8.23 13.12
C CYS A 215 5.39 -9.62 12.50
N ASN A 216 6.49 -10.18 11.98
CA ASN A 216 6.57 -11.51 11.37
C ASN A 216 6.87 -12.62 12.40
N PHE A 217 6.61 -12.38 13.69
CA PHE A 217 6.74 -13.39 14.75
C PHE A 217 5.44 -13.47 15.56
N GLN A 218 4.32 -13.07 14.95
CA GLN A 218 3.03 -13.06 15.61
C GLN A 218 2.53 -14.49 15.84
N GLY A 219 2.77 -15.42 14.91
CA GLY A 219 2.45 -16.83 15.09
C GLY A 219 3.16 -17.45 16.28
N TYR A 220 4.47 -17.16 16.43
CA TYR A 220 5.21 -17.59 17.63
C TYR A 220 4.69 -16.93 18.91
N CYS A 221 4.44 -15.62 18.91
CA CYS A 221 4.00 -14.94 20.12
C CYS A 221 2.59 -15.37 20.55
N SER A 222 1.69 -15.64 19.61
CA SER A 222 0.33 -16.10 19.90
C SER A 222 0.31 -17.56 20.38
N SER A 223 1.20 -18.42 19.89
CA SER A 223 1.32 -19.80 20.37
C SER A 223 1.70 -19.88 21.85
N LEU A 224 2.37 -18.85 22.39
CA LEU A 224 2.67 -18.74 23.82
C LEU A 224 1.45 -18.35 24.67
N ILE A 225 0.40 -17.80 24.05
CA ILE A 225 -0.87 -17.43 24.71
C ILE A 225 -1.88 -18.58 24.61
N ALA A 226 -1.79 -19.41 23.57
CA ALA A 226 -2.66 -20.56 23.33
C ALA A 226 -2.56 -21.66 24.41
N GLU A 227 -1.65 -21.55 25.38
CA GLU A 227 -1.61 -22.40 26.57
C GLU A 227 -2.50 -21.91 27.74
N GLU A 228 -3.14 -20.73 27.68
CA GLU A 228 -3.90 -20.18 28.84
C GLU A 228 -5.32 -19.61 28.60
N THR A 229 -5.88 -19.53 27.39
CA THR A 229 -7.29 -19.08 27.24
C THR A 229 -8.06 -19.76 26.11
N GLN A 230 -8.95 -20.68 26.49
CA GLN A 230 -10.14 -21.01 25.70
C GLN A 230 -11.24 -19.96 25.96
N SER A 231 -11.88 -19.52 24.86
CA SER A 231 -13.20 -18.90 24.75
C SER A 231 -13.43 -17.52 25.38
N VAL A 232 -13.83 -16.54 24.55
CA VAL A 232 -15.09 -15.80 24.68
C VAL A 232 -15.51 -15.28 23.28
N THR A 233 -16.51 -15.87 22.64
CA THR A 233 -17.31 -15.17 21.62
C THR A 233 -18.72 -15.03 22.20
N SER A 234 -19.05 -13.82 22.63
CA SER A 234 -20.44 -13.43 22.86
C SER A 234 -21.14 -13.44 21.49
N PRO A 235 -22.37 -13.97 21.36
CA PRO A 235 -23.12 -13.81 20.12
C PRO A 235 -23.45 -12.33 19.97
N PHE A 236 -22.85 -11.67 18.98
CA PHE A 236 -23.32 -10.35 18.55
C PHE A 236 -24.80 -10.47 18.17
N ASN A 237 -25.60 -9.47 18.51
CA ASN A 237 -26.97 -9.43 18.04
C ASN A 237 -26.95 -9.22 16.51
N THR A 238 -27.31 -10.25 15.76
CA THR A 238 -27.34 -10.22 14.29
C THR A 238 -28.58 -9.54 13.73
N ARG A 239 -29.47 -9.01 14.58
CA ARG A 239 -30.66 -8.31 14.11
C ARG A 239 -30.26 -7.07 13.31
N ILE A 240 -30.87 -6.92 12.14
CA ILE A 240 -30.72 -5.77 11.27
C ILE A 240 -31.94 -4.86 11.50
N HIS A 241 -31.69 -3.57 11.65
CA HIS A 241 -32.71 -2.54 11.78
C HIS A 241 -32.73 -1.67 10.53
N PHE A 242 -33.93 -1.42 10.02
CA PHE A 242 -34.18 -0.64 8.81
C PHE A 242 -34.99 0.63 9.15
N ILE A 243 -34.69 1.74 8.47
CA ILE A 243 -35.48 2.98 8.48
C ILE A 243 -36.14 3.13 7.10
N ASP A 244 -37.28 2.46 6.92
CA ASP A 244 -37.88 2.19 5.61
C ASP A 244 -38.16 3.45 4.80
N ALA A 245 -38.74 4.48 5.40
CA ALA A 245 -39.10 5.71 4.68
C ALA A 245 -37.90 6.40 4.00
N LYS A 246 -36.72 6.35 4.64
CA LYS A 246 -35.49 6.92 4.07
C LYS A 246 -34.94 6.04 2.96
N ILE A 247 -34.97 4.72 3.16
CA ILE A 247 -34.53 3.73 2.18
C ILE A 247 -35.40 3.80 0.92
N GLN A 248 -36.73 3.83 1.06
CA GLN A 248 -37.66 3.99 -0.06
C GLN A 248 -37.40 5.28 -0.84
N THR A 249 -37.27 6.41 -0.15
CA THR A 249 -36.98 7.70 -0.79
C THR A 249 -35.68 7.64 -1.59
N PHE A 250 -34.62 7.06 -1.00
CA PHE A 250 -33.33 6.87 -1.65
C PHE A 250 -33.43 5.97 -2.89
N LEU A 251 -34.01 4.77 -2.77
CA LEU A 251 -34.15 3.83 -3.88
C LEU A 251 -35.03 4.38 -5.01
N SER A 252 -36.06 5.16 -4.68
CA SER A 252 -36.96 5.79 -5.67
C SER A 252 -36.30 6.92 -6.47
N SER A 253 -35.14 7.41 -6.05
CA SER A 253 -34.41 8.46 -6.76
C SER A 253 -33.66 7.95 -7.99
N PHE A 254 -33.44 6.63 -8.08
CA PHE A 254 -32.67 6.03 -9.16
C PHE A 254 -33.47 5.93 -10.45
N GLN A 255 -32.77 6.09 -11.57
CA GLN A 255 -33.33 6.03 -12.91
C GLN A 255 -32.75 4.83 -13.63
N TYR A 256 -33.62 4.02 -14.23
CA TYR A 256 -33.18 2.91 -15.07
C TYR A 256 -32.63 3.41 -16.42
N PRO A 257 -31.67 2.70 -17.04
CA PRO A 257 -31.00 1.49 -16.55
C PRO A 257 -30.13 1.72 -15.30
N LEU A 258 -30.08 0.74 -14.40
CA LEU A 258 -29.20 0.76 -13.23
C LEU A 258 -27.89 0.07 -13.57
N TYR A 259 -26.78 0.73 -13.28
CA TYR A 259 -25.42 0.25 -13.54
C TYR A 259 -24.67 0.08 -12.23
N PHE A 260 -24.46 -1.14 -11.76
CA PHE A 260 -23.66 -1.43 -10.57
C PHE A 260 -22.20 -1.58 -10.99
N PHE A 261 -21.37 -0.60 -10.63
CA PHE A 261 -20.07 -0.38 -11.25
C PHE A 261 -18.94 -0.31 -10.21
N ASP A 262 -17.83 -0.97 -10.51
CA ASP A 262 -16.64 -0.97 -9.65
C ASP A 262 -15.35 -1.02 -10.48
N PHE A 263 -14.27 -0.39 -9.98
CA PHE A 263 -12.95 -0.33 -10.61
C PHE A 263 -11.92 -1.10 -9.79
N GLU A 264 -11.02 -1.80 -10.48
CA GLU A 264 -9.71 -2.15 -9.92
C GLU A 264 -8.62 -1.26 -10.48
N THR A 265 -7.69 -0.88 -9.62
CA THR A 265 -6.65 0.10 -9.92
C THR A 265 -5.27 -0.40 -9.53
N VAL A 266 -4.26 0.01 -10.29
CA VAL A 266 -2.85 -0.24 -10.00
C VAL A 266 -2.12 1.08 -9.75
N MET A 267 -1.10 1.06 -8.89
CA MET A 267 -0.25 2.21 -8.60
C MET A 267 1.22 1.85 -8.78
N TYR A 268 1.97 2.78 -9.37
CA TYR A 268 3.41 2.66 -9.54
C TYR A 268 4.14 3.80 -8.85
N GLY A 269 5.21 3.50 -8.11
CA GLY A 269 6.05 4.54 -7.51
C GLY A 269 6.73 5.40 -8.57
N VAL A 270 7.34 4.75 -9.56
CA VAL A 270 7.84 5.40 -10.78
C VAL A 270 6.73 5.33 -11.83
N PRO A 271 6.27 6.46 -12.41
CA PRO A 271 5.15 6.45 -13.35
C PRO A 271 5.47 5.64 -14.63
N GLU A 272 4.65 4.64 -14.96
CA GLU A 272 4.88 3.76 -16.12
C GLU A 272 4.36 4.34 -17.44
N TYR A 273 3.43 5.29 -17.40
CA TYR A 273 2.76 5.82 -18.58
C TYR A 273 2.78 7.35 -18.63
N ASP A 274 2.69 7.93 -19.82
CA ASP A 274 2.61 9.38 -19.97
C ASP A 274 1.37 9.96 -19.30
N GLU A 275 1.47 11.19 -18.81
CA GLU A 275 0.46 11.87 -17.97
C GLU A 275 0.16 11.21 -16.62
N SER A 276 0.79 10.07 -16.28
CA SER A 276 0.70 9.46 -14.95
C SER A 276 1.70 10.06 -13.95
N ARG A 277 1.42 9.89 -12.66
CA ARG A 277 2.20 10.45 -11.53
C ARG A 277 2.59 9.39 -10.50
N PRO A 278 3.58 9.65 -9.64
CA PRO A 278 3.97 8.73 -8.57
C PRO A 278 2.80 8.35 -7.66
N TYR A 279 2.55 7.04 -7.57
CA TYR A 279 1.41 6.41 -6.88
C TYR A 279 0.04 6.94 -7.32
N GLN A 280 -0.10 7.37 -8.56
CA GLN A 280 -1.41 7.59 -9.14
C GLN A 280 -2.14 6.26 -9.29
N GLN A 281 -3.43 6.24 -8.94
CA GLN A 281 -4.32 5.12 -9.17
C GLN A 281 -4.70 5.07 -10.65
N LEU A 282 -4.33 3.99 -11.33
CA LEU A 282 -4.62 3.77 -12.75
C LEU A 282 -5.64 2.64 -12.87
N PRO A 283 -6.88 2.92 -13.29
CA PRO A 283 -7.86 1.87 -13.56
C PRO A 283 -7.35 0.89 -14.61
N PHE A 284 -7.44 -0.40 -14.32
CA PHE A 284 -7.05 -1.47 -15.24
C PHE A 284 -8.14 -2.49 -15.51
N GLN A 285 -9.18 -2.52 -14.68
CA GLN A 285 -10.31 -3.40 -14.82
C GLN A 285 -11.55 -2.70 -14.29
N TYR A 286 -12.71 -3.02 -14.86
CA TYR A 286 -13.98 -2.75 -14.21
C TYR A 286 -14.91 -3.96 -14.33
N SER A 287 -15.84 -4.02 -13.39
CA SER A 287 -17.01 -4.88 -13.48
C SER A 287 -18.27 -4.04 -13.55
N LEU A 288 -19.28 -4.57 -14.23
CA LEU A 288 -20.53 -3.87 -14.43
C LEU A 288 -21.71 -4.86 -14.46
N HIS A 289 -22.61 -4.78 -13.48
CA HIS A 289 -23.92 -5.41 -13.58
C HIS A 289 -24.97 -4.38 -14.01
N VAL A 290 -25.85 -4.77 -14.94
CA VAL A 290 -26.86 -3.87 -15.53
C VAL A 290 -28.25 -4.45 -15.34
N ILE A 291 -29.18 -3.61 -14.89
CA ILE A 291 -30.62 -3.90 -14.87
C ILE A 291 -31.31 -2.84 -15.73
N GLU A 292 -31.87 -3.25 -16.87
CA GLU A 292 -32.40 -2.32 -17.88
C GLU A 292 -33.72 -1.66 -17.44
N ALA A 293 -34.57 -2.42 -16.76
CA ALA A 293 -35.88 -1.99 -16.29
C ALA A 293 -36.31 -2.80 -15.06
N PRO A 294 -37.30 -2.33 -14.28
CA PRO A 294 -37.82 -3.07 -13.13
C PRO A 294 -38.23 -4.50 -13.50
N GLY A 295 -37.67 -5.49 -12.82
CA GLY A 295 -37.99 -6.91 -13.02
C GLY A 295 -37.27 -7.60 -14.18
N GLU A 296 -36.39 -6.90 -14.91
CA GLU A 296 -35.54 -7.55 -15.92
C GLU A 296 -34.35 -8.30 -15.30
N GLU A 297 -33.82 -9.27 -16.05
CA GLU A 297 -32.66 -10.04 -15.65
C GLU A 297 -31.40 -9.17 -15.55
N VAL A 298 -30.57 -9.47 -14.54
CA VAL A 298 -29.29 -8.81 -14.34
C VAL A 298 -28.29 -9.29 -15.41
N LYS A 299 -27.79 -8.38 -16.23
CA LYS A 299 -26.73 -8.63 -17.21
C LYS A 299 -25.38 -8.30 -16.59
N HIS A 300 -24.33 -9.02 -16.99
CA HIS A 300 -22.96 -8.75 -16.54
C HIS A 300 -22.07 -8.40 -17.74
N LEU A 301 -21.35 -7.30 -17.61
CA LEU A 301 -20.31 -6.81 -18.51
C LEU A 301 -19.04 -6.61 -17.69
N GLU A 302 -17.89 -6.75 -18.34
CA GLU A 302 -16.60 -6.61 -17.69
C GLU A 302 -15.55 -6.16 -18.70
N TYR A 303 -14.49 -5.55 -18.19
CA TYR A 303 -13.30 -5.24 -18.97
C TYR A 303 -12.07 -5.45 -18.11
N LEU A 304 -11.07 -6.13 -18.65
CA LEU A 304 -9.74 -6.26 -18.07
C LEU A 304 -8.71 -5.88 -19.13
N ALA A 305 -7.89 -4.88 -18.83
CA ALA A 305 -6.86 -4.42 -19.75
C ALA A 305 -5.85 -5.52 -20.09
N GLU A 306 -5.30 -5.46 -21.31
CA GLU A 306 -4.17 -6.30 -21.69
C GLU A 306 -2.91 -5.88 -20.92
N ALA A 307 -2.14 -6.88 -20.51
CA ALA A 307 -0.93 -6.63 -19.74
C ALA A 307 0.16 -5.99 -20.60
N GLY A 308 0.92 -5.04 -20.03
CA GLY A 308 2.08 -4.44 -20.69
C GLY A 308 1.77 -3.26 -21.63
N SER A 309 0.55 -2.76 -21.61
CA SER A 309 0.16 -1.51 -22.29
C SER A 309 -0.55 -0.57 -21.30
N ASP A 310 -0.65 0.72 -21.63
CA ASP A 310 -1.39 1.68 -20.81
C ASP A 310 -2.87 1.26 -20.71
N PRO A 311 -3.36 0.89 -19.52
CA PRO A 311 -4.71 0.33 -19.41
C PRO A 311 -5.81 1.38 -19.56
N ARG A 312 -5.48 2.67 -19.41
CA ARG A 312 -6.47 3.73 -19.17
C ARG A 312 -7.35 4.02 -20.39
N GLU A 313 -6.77 4.12 -21.58
CA GLU A 313 -7.54 4.46 -22.78
C GLU A 313 -8.55 3.36 -23.13
N GLY A 314 -8.14 2.10 -23.03
CA GLY A 314 -9.02 0.96 -23.26
C GLY A 314 -10.18 0.91 -22.25
N ILE A 315 -9.89 1.20 -20.98
CA ILE A 315 -10.92 1.36 -19.93
C ILE A 315 -11.90 2.48 -20.30
N ILE A 316 -11.41 3.66 -20.69
CA ILE A 316 -12.27 4.80 -21.04
C ILE A 316 -13.23 4.43 -22.18
N GLN A 317 -12.70 3.86 -23.26
CA GLN A 317 -13.51 3.51 -24.44
C GLN A 317 -14.57 2.46 -24.11
N ALA A 318 -14.19 1.42 -23.35
CA ALA A 318 -15.11 0.36 -22.96
C ALA A 318 -16.18 0.85 -21.97
N MET A 319 -15.77 1.63 -20.97
CA MET A 319 -16.67 2.21 -19.97
C MET A 319 -17.70 3.15 -20.59
N LEU A 320 -17.29 4.07 -21.48
CA LEU A 320 -18.20 5.00 -22.15
C LEU A 320 -19.21 4.27 -23.05
N ARG A 321 -18.79 3.18 -23.70
CA ARG A 321 -19.67 2.34 -24.50
C ARG A 321 -20.71 1.63 -23.62
N ASP A 322 -20.28 1.03 -22.52
CA ASP A 322 -21.11 0.13 -21.72
C ASP A 322 -22.06 0.88 -20.76
N LEU A 323 -21.63 2.04 -20.23
CA LEU A 323 -22.47 2.87 -19.34
C LEU A 323 -23.48 3.76 -20.10
N GLY A 324 -23.32 3.93 -21.41
CA GLY A 324 -24.21 4.77 -22.23
C GLY A 324 -24.34 6.20 -21.70
N THR A 325 -25.49 6.83 -21.91
CA THR A 325 -25.72 8.27 -21.59
C THR A 325 -26.87 8.54 -20.62
N THR A 326 -27.61 7.52 -20.18
CA THR A 326 -28.82 7.65 -19.34
C THR A 326 -28.84 6.63 -18.22
N GLY A 327 -29.60 6.87 -17.16
CA GLY A 327 -29.73 5.93 -16.04
C GLY A 327 -28.69 6.18 -14.92
N THR A 328 -28.87 5.52 -13.79
CA THR A 328 -28.08 5.73 -12.56
C THR A 328 -26.93 4.73 -12.47
N ILE A 329 -25.73 5.25 -12.19
CA ILE A 329 -24.53 4.47 -11.93
C ILE A 329 -24.37 4.34 -10.41
N LEU A 330 -24.48 3.13 -9.89
CA LEU A 330 -24.38 2.81 -8.48
C LEU A 330 -22.98 2.27 -8.19
N ALA A 331 -22.24 3.00 -7.38
CA ALA A 331 -20.98 2.54 -6.81
C ALA A 331 -21.15 2.33 -5.30
N TRP A 332 -20.37 1.43 -4.70
CA TRP A 332 -20.42 1.26 -3.24
C TRP A 332 -19.92 2.50 -2.53
N TYR A 333 -18.82 3.10 -2.98
CA TYR A 333 -18.28 4.33 -2.39
C TYR A 333 -17.89 5.34 -3.48
N LYS A 334 -18.88 6.08 -3.98
CA LYS A 334 -18.78 6.85 -5.24
C LYS A 334 -17.61 7.82 -5.33
N SER A 335 -17.07 8.26 -4.18
CA SER A 335 -15.94 9.19 -4.15
C SER A 335 -14.69 8.57 -4.78
N PHE A 336 -14.52 7.24 -4.70
CA PHE A 336 -13.40 6.55 -5.35
C PHE A 336 -13.58 6.54 -6.87
N GLU A 337 -14.70 6.04 -7.39
CA GLU A 337 -14.95 5.92 -8.83
C GLU A 337 -15.02 7.30 -9.49
N CYS A 338 -15.73 8.26 -8.88
CA CYS A 338 -15.73 9.66 -9.35
C CYS A 338 -14.31 10.25 -9.37
N GLY A 339 -13.47 9.89 -8.40
CA GLY A 339 -12.07 10.30 -8.35
C GLY A 339 -11.29 9.77 -9.55
N ARG A 340 -11.43 8.47 -9.83
CA ARG A 340 -10.81 7.81 -11.00
C ARG A 340 -11.27 8.42 -12.32
N ILE A 341 -12.57 8.65 -12.49
CA ILE A 341 -13.13 9.26 -13.70
C ILE A 341 -12.57 10.67 -13.92
N LYS A 342 -12.45 11.49 -12.87
CA LYS A 342 -11.85 12.83 -12.97
C LYS A 342 -10.36 12.78 -13.33
N GLU A 343 -9.63 11.81 -12.78
CA GLU A 343 -8.22 11.60 -13.13
C GLU A 343 -8.06 11.17 -14.60
N LEU A 344 -8.91 10.26 -15.08
CA LEU A 344 -8.95 9.87 -16.49
C LEU A 344 -9.28 11.05 -17.40
N ALA A 345 -10.26 11.90 -17.03
CA ALA A 345 -10.63 13.09 -17.79
C ALA A 345 -9.48 14.11 -17.88
N ARG A 346 -8.71 14.26 -16.81
CA ARG A 346 -7.49 15.09 -16.78
C ARG A 346 -6.40 14.53 -17.68
N ASP A 347 -6.17 13.22 -17.61
CA ASP A 347 -5.07 12.54 -18.31
C ASP A 347 -5.35 12.39 -19.81
N PHE A 348 -6.62 12.30 -20.19
CA PHE A 348 -7.07 12.17 -21.57
C PHE A 348 -8.10 13.25 -21.93
N PRO A 349 -7.65 14.49 -22.20
CA PRO A 349 -8.54 15.64 -22.47
C PRO A 349 -9.52 15.43 -23.63
N SER A 350 -9.19 14.54 -24.58
CA SER A 350 -10.07 14.19 -25.70
C SER A 350 -11.37 13.49 -25.28
N TYR A 351 -11.42 12.89 -24.08
CA TYR A 351 -12.61 12.24 -23.53
C TYR A 351 -13.19 13.01 -22.32
N GLU A 352 -12.66 14.21 -22.01
CA GLU A 352 -13.00 14.94 -20.79
C GLU A 352 -14.50 15.20 -20.67
N THR A 353 -15.14 15.65 -21.76
CA THR A 353 -16.57 16.01 -21.74
C THR A 353 -17.44 14.79 -21.44
N GLU A 354 -17.18 13.68 -22.12
CA GLU A 354 -17.92 12.43 -21.97
C GLU A 354 -17.71 11.80 -20.59
N LEU A 355 -16.47 11.81 -20.09
CA LEU A 355 -16.15 11.29 -18.75
C LEU A 355 -16.79 12.11 -17.64
N LEU A 356 -16.72 13.44 -17.73
CA LEU A 356 -17.33 14.31 -16.71
C LEU A 356 -18.86 14.21 -16.71
N ALA A 357 -19.49 13.93 -17.85
CA ALA A 357 -20.94 13.69 -17.93
C ALA A 357 -21.40 12.42 -17.19
N LEU A 358 -20.52 11.44 -16.96
CA LEU A 358 -20.84 10.27 -16.13
C LEU A 358 -21.04 10.65 -14.66
N LEU A 359 -20.30 11.65 -14.16
CA LEU A 359 -20.27 11.99 -12.73
C LEU A 359 -21.64 12.39 -12.18
N ASP A 360 -22.46 13.08 -12.98
CA ASP A 360 -23.81 13.51 -12.60
C ASP A 360 -24.79 12.33 -12.44
N ARG A 361 -24.42 11.16 -12.95
CA ARG A 361 -25.21 9.93 -12.88
C ARG A 361 -24.77 8.99 -11.76
N VAL A 362 -23.65 9.27 -11.08
CA VAL A 362 -23.11 8.38 -10.04
C VAL A 362 -23.76 8.64 -8.68
N ASP A 363 -24.35 7.60 -8.11
CA ASP A 363 -24.87 7.58 -6.74
C ASP A 363 -24.15 6.53 -5.87
N ASP A 364 -24.27 6.73 -4.54
CA ASP A 364 -23.49 6.02 -3.52
C ASP A 364 -24.38 5.05 -2.74
N LEU A 365 -24.22 3.75 -3.01
CA LEU A 365 -25.02 2.69 -2.42
C LEU A 365 -24.66 2.41 -0.94
N MET A 366 -23.56 2.97 -0.43
CA MET A 366 -23.17 2.88 0.99
C MET A 366 -23.94 3.88 1.88
N ILE A 367 -24.61 4.89 1.31
CA ILE A 367 -25.36 5.92 2.06
C ILE A 367 -26.29 5.34 3.14
N PRO A 368 -27.14 4.32 2.87
CA PRO A 368 -28.04 3.77 3.89
C PRO A 368 -27.31 3.22 5.11
N PHE A 369 -26.12 2.65 4.92
CA PHE A 369 -25.30 2.06 5.99
C PHE A 369 -24.51 3.14 6.72
N GLN A 370 -23.84 4.02 5.99
CA GLN A 370 -23.06 5.13 6.57
C GLN A 370 -23.94 6.08 7.40
N SER A 371 -25.19 6.27 6.96
CA SER A 371 -26.16 7.15 7.64
C SER A 371 -26.97 6.44 8.73
N GLY A 372 -26.70 5.14 8.98
CA GLY A 372 -27.35 4.34 10.02
C GLY A 372 -28.83 4.01 9.75
N TRP A 373 -29.29 4.16 8.50
CA TRP A 373 -30.65 3.76 8.09
C TRP A 373 -30.79 2.25 8.03
N VAL A 374 -29.71 1.56 7.72
CA VAL A 374 -29.54 0.13 7.93
C VAL A 374 -28.43 -0.06 8.96
N ASN A 375 -28.75 -0.68 10.09
CA ASN A 375 -27.76 -0.88 11.15
C ASN A 375 -27.89 -2.27 11.79
N SER A 376 -26.75 -2.80 12.21
CA SER A 376 -26.61 -4.02 13.00
C SER A 376 -25.29 -3.98 13.75
N GLU A 377 -25.26 -4.55 14.96
CA GLU A 377 -23.98 -4.74 15.69
C GLU A 377 -23.02 -5.64 14.90
N ALA A 378 -23.56 -6.55 14.07
CA ALA A 378 -22.79 -7.47 13.24
C ALA A 378 -21.95 -6.78 12.15
N PHE A 379 -22.26 -5.53 11.77
CA PHE A 379 -21.42 -4.76 10.85
C PHE A 379 -20.08 -4.32 11.47
N GLY A 380 -19.93 -4.43 12.81
CA GLY A 380 -18.71 -4.05 13.51
C GLY A 380 -18.38 -2.56 13.46
N GLY A 381 -19.39 -1.71 13.26
CA GLY A 381 -19.22 -0.26 13.14
C GLY A 381 -18.64 0.22 11.81
N SER A 382 -18.57 -0.64 10.79
CA SER A 382 -18.11 -0.31 9.44
C SER A 382 -19.26 -0.34 8.43
N SER A 383 -19.20 0.49 7.39
CA SER A 383 -20.07 0.44 6.22
C SER A 383 -19.37 -0.11 4.97
N SER A 384 -18.19 -0.73 5.13
CA SER A 384 -17.51 -1.41 4.02
C SER A 384 -18.34 -2.59 3.50
N ILE A 385 -18.32 -2.82 2.19
CA ILE A 385 -19.08 -3.92 1.58
C ILE A 385 -18.70 -5.29 2.16
N LYS A 386 -17.42 -5.47 2.54
CA LYS A 386 -16.92 -6.70 3.17
C LYS A 386 -17.52 -6.99 4.55
N ASN A 387 -17.96 -5.95 5.26
CA ASN A 387 -18.64 -6.12 6.56
C ASN A 387 -20.15 -6.18 6.40
N VAL A 388 -20.69 -5.46 5.40
CA VAL A 388 -22.13 -5.41 5.16
C VAL A 388 -22.63 -6.66 4.45
N LEU A 389 -21.93 -7.13 3.43
CA LEU A 389 -22.36 -8.25 2.60
C LEU A 389 -22.63 -9.52 3.41
N PRO A 390 -21.72 -10.03 4.28
CA PRO A 390 -21.96 -11.27 5.00
C PRO A 390 -23.15 -11.22 5.96
N VAL A 391 -23.57 -10.02 6.36
CA VAL A 391 -24.70 -9.80 7.26
C VAL A 391 -26.00 -9.63 6.47
N MET A 392 -25.97 -8.90 5.35
CA MET A 392 -27.15 -8.66 4.50
C MET A 392 -27.50 -9.85 3.60
N VAL A 393 -26.48 -10.58 3.11
CA VAL A 393 -26.58 -11.64 2.11
C VAL A 393 -25.59 -12.77 2.49
N PRO A 394 -25.83 -13.52 3.58
CA PRO A 394 -24.89 -14.48 4.14
C PRO A 394 -24.53 -15.65 3.21
N GLU A 395 -25.33 -15.90 2.18
CA GLU A 395 -25.09 -16.91 1.15
C GLU A 395 -24.00 -16.52 0.14
N LEU A 396 -23.62 -15.23 0.07
CA LEU A 396 -22.61 -14.73 -0.85
C LEU A 396 -21.29 -14.47 -0.11
N SER A 397 -20.21 -15.14 -0.52
CA SER A 397 -18.88 -15.02 0.12
C SER A 397 -17.75 -15.01 -0.90
N TYR A 398 -16.67 -14.30 -0.55
CA TYR A 398 -15.40 -14.26 -1.27
C TYR A 398 -14.50 -15.48 -0.95
N ASP A 399 -14.90 -16.36 -0.03
CA ASP A 399 -14.02 -17.41 0.51
C ASP A 399 -13.54 -18.42 -0.52
N ALA A 400 -14.34 -18.66 -1.56
CA ALA A 400 -14.02 -19.59 -2.64
C ALA A 400 -13.12 -19.00 -3.73
N LEU A 401 -12.83 -17.69 -3.69
CA LEU A 401 -12.02 -17.02 -4.69
C LEU A 401 -10.52 -17.08 -4.37
N GLU A 402 -9.71 -17.13 -5.42
CA GLU A 402 -8.25 -17.04 -5.31
C GLU A 402 -7.81 -15.63 -4.86
N ILE A 403 -8.41 -14.60 -5.45
CA ILE A 403 -8.22 -13.19 -5.08
C ILE A 403 -9.37 -12.75 -4.19
N LYS A 404 -9.04 -12.13 -3.06
CA LYS A 404 -10.03 -11.67 -2.06
C LYS A 404 -9.86 -10.20 -1.68
N GLU A 405 -8.78 -9.57 -2.10
CA GLU A 405 -8.38 -8.22 -1.70
C GLU A 405 -7.87 -7.41 -2.91
N GLY A 406 -8.29 -6.15 -3.03
CA GLY A 406 -7.87 -5.28 -4.13
C GLY A 406 -6.35 -5.05 -4.21
N ASN A 407 -5.64 -5.06 -3.07
CA ASN A 407 -4.16 -5.00 -3.10
C ASN A 407 -3.55 -6.23 -3.78
N THR A 408 -4.14 -7.41 -3.56
CA THR A 408 -3.74 -8.65 -4.24
C THR A 408 -4.05 -8.57 -5.73
N ALA A 409 -5.24 -8.07 -6.10
CA ALA A 409 -5.62 -7.86 -7.49
C ALA A 409 -4.65 -6.91 -8.22
N SER A 410 -4.40 -5.74 -7.63
CA SER A 410 -3.44 -4.76 -8.14
C SER A 410 -2.05 -5.35 -8.34
N PHE A 411 -1.57 -6.10 -7.36
CA PHE A 411 -0.26 -6.74 -7.42
C PHE A 411 -0.21 -7.82 -8.52
N GLN A 412 -1.19 -8.71 -8.59
CA GLN A 412 -1.21 -9.75 -9.62
C GLN A 412 -1.30 -9.16 -11.02
N TYR A 413 -2.11 -8.11 -11.23
CA TYR A 413 -2.15 -7.37 -12.48
C TYR A 413 -0.79 -6.75 -12.81
N SER A 414 -0.14 -6.13 -11.82
CA SER A 414 1.18 -5.52 -12.02
C SER A 414 2.29 -6.50 -12.29
N GLN A 415 2.06 -7.83 -12.17
CA GLN A 415 2.97 -8.92 -12.57
C GLN A 415 2.60 -9.59 -13.90
N LEU A 416 1.38 -9.34 -14.40
CA LEU A 416 0.74 -10.16 -15.42
C LEU A 416 1.57 -10.32 -16.70
N ALA A 417 2.20 -9.23 -17.16
CA ALA A 417 3.01 -9.23 -18.39
C ALA A 417 4.30 -10.09 -18.32
N SER A 418 4.77 -10.48 -17.13
CA SER A 418 5.96 -11.34 -16.96
C SER A 418 5.61 -12.77 -16.57
N MET A 419 4.33 -13.07 -16.36
CA MET A 419 3.89 -14.42 -16.03
C MET A 419 3.98 -15.33 -17.26
N PRO A 420 4.27 -16.64 -17.08
CA PRO A 420 4.09 -17.63 -18.14
C PRO A 420 2.64 -17.58 -18.67
N PRO A 421 2.39 -17.85 -19.97
CA PRO A 421 1.06 -17.68 -20.57
C PRO A 421 -0.08 -18.38 -19.82
N ASP A 422 0.11 -19.64 -19.40
CA ASP A 422 -0.93 -20.40 -18.69
C ASP A 422 -1.24 -19.79 -17.32
N THR A 423 -0.20 -19.37 -16.58
CA THR A 423 -0.34 -18.69 -15.29
C THR A 423 -1.02 -17.33 -15.46
N ALA A 424 -0.61 -16.56 -16.48
CA ALA A 424 -1.22 -15.27 -16.78
C ALA A 424 -2.72 -15.42 -17.08
N GLN A 425 -3.11 -16.45 -17.84
CA GLN A 425 -4.51 -16.71 -18.14
C GLN A 425 -5.32 -17.06 -16.88
N GLN A 426 -4.79 -17.92 -16.00
CA GLN A 426 -5.43 -18.26 -14.72
C GLN A 426 -5.59 -17.02 -13.84
N THR A 427 -4.55 -16.19 -13.73
CA THR A 427 -4.60 -14.93 -12.99
C THR A 427 -5.65 -13.98 -13.56
N ARG A 428 -5.81 -13.88 -14.89
CA ARG A 428 -6.87 -13.08 -15.52
C ARG A 428 -8.26 -13.57 -15.13
N GLU A 429 -8.48 -14.89 -15.17
CA GLU A 429 -9.77 -15.48 -14.76
C GLU A 429 -10.07 -15.20 -13.28
N ALA A 430 -9.06 -15.28 -12.41
CA ALA A 430 -9.19 -14.94 -11.00
C ALA A 430 -9.52 -13.45 -10.76
N LEU A 431 -8.87 -12.54 -11.49
CA LEU A 431 -9.14 -11.10 -11.47
C LEU A 431 -10.58 -10.79 -11.89
N LEU A 432 -11.05 -11.39 -13.00
CA LEU A 432 -12.41 -11.22 -13.50
C LEU A 432 -13.45 -11.74 -12.49
N ALA A 433 -13.23 -12.94 -11.94
CA ALA A 433 -14.13 -13.54 -10.95
C ALA A 433 -14.26 -12.70 -9.67
N TYR A 434 -13.15 -12.14 -9.18
CA TYR A 434 -13.13 -11.26 -8.01
C TYR A 434 -13.94 -9.98 -8.24
N CYS A 435 -13.58 -9.21 -9.27
CA CYS A 435 -14.25 -7.94 -9.56
C CYS A 435 -15.74 -8.12 -9.93
N LYS A 436 -16.10 -9.25 -10.55
CA LYS A 436 -17.50 -9.66 -10.77
C LYS A 436 -18.27 -9.80 -9.46
N LEU A 437 -17.65 -10.37 -8.43
CA LEU A 437 -18.32 -10.57 -7.15
C LEU A 437 -18.60 -9.24 -6.44
N ASP A 438 -17.71 -8.24 -6.56
CA ASP A 438 -17.90 -6.92 -5.96
C ASP A 438 -19.18 -6.23 -6.47
N THR A 439 -19.41 -6.24 -7.78
CA THR A 439 -20.63 -5.65 -8.35
C THR A 439 -21.87 -6.52 -8.16
N LEU A 440 -21.73 -7.85 -8.14
CA LEU A 440 -22.84 -8.75 -7.80
C LEU A 440 -23.29 -8.56 -6.34
N ALA A 441 -22.34 -8.35 -5.43
CA ALA A 441 -22.62 -8.03 -4.03
C ALA A 441 -23.47 -6.76 -3.91
N MET A 442 -23.15 -5.71 -4.68
CA MET A 442 -23.96 -4.50 -4.73
C MET A 442 -25.39 -4.75 -5.22
N VAL A 443 -25.56 -5.57 -6.27
CA VAL A 443 -26.88 -5.98 -6.76
C VAL A 443 -27.68 -6.67 -5.67
N ARG A 444 -27.10 -7.69 -5.00
CA ARG A 444 -27.79 -8.46 -3.95
C ARG A 444 -28.16 -7.61 -2.75
N ILE A 445 -27.27 -6.70 -2.34
CA ILE A 445 -27.57 -5.76 -1.26
C ILE A 445 -28.73 -4.82 -1.66
N TRP A 446 -28.72 -4.30 -2.88
CA TRP A 446 -29.80 -3.45 -3.39
C TRP A 446 -31.14 -4.19 -3.46
N GLU A 447 -31.16 -5.43 -3.94
CA GLU A 447 -32.36 -6.29 -3.94
C GLU A 447 -32.89 -6.47 -2.51
N LYS A 448 -32.00 -6.74 -1.54
CA LYS A 448 -32.38 -6.87 -0.13
C LYS A 448 -32.95 -5.59 0.45
N LEU A 449 -32.40 -4.43 0.09
CA LEU A 449 -32.95 -3.13 0.49
C LEU A 449 -34.35 -2.89 -0.09
N LEU A 450 -34.60 -3.31 -1.33
CA LEU A 450 -35.92 -3.23 -1.94
C LEU A 450 -36.93 -4.11 -1.21
N GLU A 451 -36.61 -5.39 -1.00
CA GLU A 451 -37.48 -6.36 -0.31
C GLU A 451 -37.93 -5.86 1.07
N GLU A 452 -36.96 -5.49 1.92
CA GLU A 452 -37.22 -5.07 3.30
C GLU A 452 -38.01 -3.76 3.37
N SER A 453 -37.77 -2.86 2.40
CA SER A 453 -38.51 -1.59 2.30
C SER A 453 -39.98 -1.78 1.91
N MET A 454 -40.35 -2.90 1.26
CA MET A 454 -41.72 -3.19 0.86
C MET A 454 -42.50 -3.95 1.94
N ASP A 455 -41.85 -4.81 2.73
CA ASP A 455 -42.51 -5.68 3.72
C ASP A 455 -42.96 -4.96 5.00
N HIS A 456 -42.27 -3.88 5.40
CA HIS A 456 -42.62 -3.11 6.60
C HIS A 456 -43.64 -1.97 6.35
N GLY A 457 -44.10 -1.81 5.10
CA GLY A 457 -45.13 -0.85 4.70
C GLY A 457 -46.57 -1.36 4.81
N ARG A 458 -46.80 -2.54 5.42
CA ARG A 458 -48.14 -3.14 5.64
C ARG A 458 -48.56 -3.21 7.09
#